data_AF-M1J7C1-F1
#
_entry.id   AF-M1J7C1-F1
#
_cell.length_a   1.000
_cell.length_b   1.000
_cell.length_c   1.000
_cell.angle_alpha   90.00
_cell.angle_beta   90.00
_cell.angle_gamma   90.00
#
_symmetry.space_group_name_H-M   'P 1'
#
loop_
_entity.id
_entity.type
_entity.pdbx_description
1 polymer ?
#
loop_
_entity_poly.entity_id
_entity_poly.type
_entity_poly.pdbx_seq_one_letter_code
_entity_poly.pdbx_strand_id
1 'polypeptide(L)'
;MDELTDLMKKILIHIYKYGPDNSWYMARRLLGESGYTPKFDEDEIEINCKKLKEMGLLTVYNGSLKRSVTSSVKPWLKVKAKETGAKPKGVYYDLTKKGRKIASQLYKEFRG
;
A
#
# COMPACT_ATOMS: atom_id res chain seq x y z
N MET A 1 3.72 -11.24 -20.51
CA MET A 1 2.96 -10.50 -19.46
C MET A 1 3.73 -10.67 -18.14
N ASP A 2 5.04 -10.37 -18.15
CA ASP A 2 6.03 -11.06 -17.29
C ASP A 2 6.86 -10.15 -16.37
N GLU A 3 6.55 -8.85 -16.27
CA GLU A 3 7.42 -7.93 -15.51
C GLU A 3 7.08 -7.78 -14.01
N LEU A 4 5.96 -8.34 -13.54
CA LEU A 4 5.54 -8.22 -12.15
C LEU A 4 5.94 -9.45 -11.34
N THR A 5 6.88 -9.27 -10.42
CA THR A 5 7.24 -10.30 -9.42
C THR A 5 6.07 -10.58 -8.49
N ASP A 6 6.10 -11.75 -7.82
CA ASP A 6 5.06 -12.13 -6.85
C ASP A 6 4.91 -11.07 -5.73
N LEU A 7 6.02 -10.55 -5.22
CA LEU A 7 6.03 -9.49 -4.22
C LEU A 7 5.38 -8.19 -4.72
N MET A 8 5.67 -7.79 -5.96
CA MET A 8 5.03 -6.62 -6.59
C MET A 8 3.51 -6.80 -6.71
N LYS A 9 3.05 -7.99 -7.14
CA LYS A 9 1.62 -8.32 -7.22
C LYS A 9 0.96 -8.22 -5.84
N LYS A 10 1.60 -8.77 -4.81
CA LYS A 10 1.12 -8.69 -3.41
C LYS A 10 1.02 -7.25 -2.92
N ILE A 11 2.01 -6.39 -3.22
CA ILE A 11 1.99 -4.96 -2.89
C ILE A 11 0.81 -4.25 -3.57
N LEU A 12 0.61 -4.48 -4.87
CA LEU A 12 -0.50 -3.87 -5.61
C LEU A 12 -1.86 -4.29 -5.04
N ILE A 13 -2.04 -5.58 -4.76
CA ILE A 13 -3.26 -6.10 -4.15
C ILE A 13 -3.47 -5.52 -2.74
N HIS A 14 -2.41 -5.42 -1.93
CA HIS A 14 -2.49 -4.87 -0.58
C HIS A 14 -2.99 -3.41 -0.61
N ILE A 15 -2.37 -2.55 -1.42
CA ILE A 15 -2.76 -1.14 -1.54
C ILE A 15 -4.17 -1.02 -2.13
N TYR A 16 -4.56 -1.91 -3.07
CA TYR A 16 -5.90 -1.93 -3.63
C TYR A 16 -6.97 -2.23 -2.58
N LYS A 17 -6.72 -3.22 -1.71
CA LYS A 17 -7.66 -3.69 -0.68
C LYS A 17 -7.70 -2.76 0.53
N TYR A 18 -6.54 -2.36 1.04
CA TYR A 18 -6.40 -1.64 2.32
C TYR A 18 -6.20 -0.13 2.16
N GLY A 19 -5.80 0.34 0.98
CA GLY A 19 -5.51 1.74 0.69
C GLY A 19 -4.01 2.08 0.79
N PRO A 20 -3.66 3.36 0.56
CA PRO A 20 -2.29 3.87 0.62
C PRO A 20 -1.51 3.47 1.88
N ASP A 21 -0.31 2.92 1.67
CA ASP A 21 0.55 2.47 2.75
C ASP A 21 2.04 2.73 2.52
N ASN A 22 2.87 2.58 3.56
CA ASN A 22 4.32 2.74 3.48
C ASN A 22 5.04 1.38 3.56
N SER A 23 6.32 1.35 3.17
CA SER A 23 7.15 0.13 3.16
C SER A 23 7.20 -0.55 4.53
N TRP A 24 7.39 0.23 5.59
CA TRP A 24 7.46 -0.26 6.98
C TRP A 24 6.22 -1.05 7.41
N TYR A 25 5.02 -0.52 7.17
CA TYR A 25 3.77 -1.22 7.48
C TYR A 25 3.63 -2.43 6.56
N MET A 26 3.83 -2.26 5.25
CA MET A 26 3.70 -3.36 4.30
C MET A 26 4.60 -4.55 4.64
N ALA A 27 5.81 -4.34 5.15
CA ALA A 27 6.72 -5.40 5.62
C ALA A 27 6.13 -6.30 6.73
N ARG A 28 5.20 -5.75 7.52
CA ARG A 28 4.60 -6.41 8.69
C ARG A 28 3.18 -6.91 8.43
N ARG A 29 2.42 -6.24 7.56
CA ARG A 29 0.98 -6.51 7.35
C ARG A 29 0.57 -6.81 5.93
N LEU A 30 1.51 -7.18 5.05
CA LEU A 30 1.22 -7.46 3.64
C LEU A 30 0.03 -8.43 3.53
N LEU A 31 -0.90 -8.15 2.60
CA LEU A 31 -2.15 -8.89 2.42
C LEU A 31 -3.04 -9.14 3.65
N GLY A 32 -2.84 -8.43 4.77
CA GLY A 32 -3.65 -8.60 5.98
C GLY A 32 -3.08 -9.61 6.96
N GLU A 33 -1.82 -10.01 6.79
CA GLU A 33 -1.11 -10.72 7.83
C GLU A 33 -1.04 -9.87 9.11
N SER A 34 -1.16 -10.55 10.25
CA SER A 34 -1.05 -9.94 11.57
C SER A 34 0.18 -10.52 12.25
N GLY A 35 1.14 -9.64 12.57
CA GLY A 35 2.40 -10.02 13.18
C GLY A 35 3.22 -8.79 13.56
N TYR A 36 3.93 -8.87 14.69
CA TYR A 36 4.89 -7.85 15.11
C TYR A 36 6.23 -7.97 14.35
N THR A 37 6.58 -9.20 13.96
CA THR A 37 7.79 -9.53 13.21
C THR A 37 7.56 -9.28 11.70
N PRO A 38 8.45 -8.54 11.02
CA PRO A 38 8.35 -8.37 9.57
C PRO A 38 8.58 -9.73 8.88
N LYS A 39 7.65 -10.12 7.99
CA LYS A 39 7.83 -11.33 7.16
C LYS A 39 8.63 -11.07 5.90
N PHE A 40 8.65 -9.81 5.47
CA PHE A 40 9.40 -9.33 4.32
C PHE A 40 10.41 -8.31 4.79
N ASP A 41 11.53 -8.24 4.09
CA ASP A 41 12.50 -7.17 4.30
C ASP A 41 11.87 -5.83 3.88
N GLU A 42 12.05 -4.82 4.72
CA GLU A 42 11.58 -3.47 4.47
C GLU A 42 12.26 -2.86 3.24
N ASP A 43 13.57 -3.12 3.10
CA ASP A 43 14.37 -2.62 1.97
C ASP A 43 13.91 -3.26 0.66
N GLU A 44 13.58 -4.55 0.68
CA GLU A 44 13.07 -5.26 -0.49
C GLU A 44 11.70 -4.69 -0.91
N ILE A 45 10.80 -4.42 0.04
CA ILE A 45 9.52 -3.78 -0.26
C ILE A 45 9.73 -2.38 -0.82
N GLU A 46 10.63 -1.59 -0.25
CA GLU A 46 10.90 -0.24 -0.74
C GLU A 46 11.43 -0.26 -2.18
N ILE A 47 12.37 -1.16 -2.50
CA ILE A 47 12.88 -1.35 -3.86
C ILE A 47 11.73 -1.72 -4.82
N ASN A 48 10.85 -2.64 -4.43
CA ASN A 48 9.72 -3.03 -5.27
C ASN A 48 8.69 -1.90 -5.42
N CYS A 49 8.42 -1.12 -4.38
CA CYS A 49 7.58 0.07 -4.45
C CYS A 49 8.16 1.14 -5.39
N LYS A 50 9.48 1.35 -5.36
CA LYS A 50 10.19 2.26 -6.28
C LYS A 50 10.06 1.79 -7.73
N LYS A 51 10.31 0.52 -8.01
CA LYS A 51 10.13 -0.07 -9.35
C LYS A 51 8.68 0.07 -9.84
N LEU A 52 7.71 -0.23 -8.99
CA LEU A 52 6.28 -0.06 -9.32
C LEU A 52 5.89 1.40 -9.58
N LYS A 53 6.56 2.35 -8.90
CA LYS A 53 6.41 3.78 -9.18
C LYS A 53 7.00 4.15 -10.53
N GLU A 54 8.21 3.68 -10.86
CA GLU A 54 8.85 3.89 -12.16
C GLU A 54 8.02 3.32 -13.32
N MET A 55 7.38 2.17 -13.11
CA MET A 55 6.43 1.56 -14.06
C MET A 55 5.09 2.34 -14.19
N GLY A 56 4.89 3.39 -13.40
CA GLY A 56 3.67 4.20 -13.38
C GLY A 56 2.46 3.48 -12.76
N LEU A 57 2.68 2.44 -11.95
CA LEU A 57 1.64 1.69 -11.25
C LEU A 57 1.36 2.24 -9.86
N LEU A 58 2.41 2.71 -9.18
CA LEU A 58 2.32 3.43 -7.92
C LEU A 58 2.65 4.91 -8.09
N THR A 59 2.15 5.72 -7.17
CA THR A 59 2.52 7.13 -7.02
C THR A 59 2.78 7.41 -5.54
N VAL A 60 3.59 8.43 -5.28
CA VAL A 60 3.75 8.92 -3.90
C VAL A 60 2.47 9.63 -3.51
N TYR A 61 1.89 9.21 -2.38
CA TYR A 61 0.72 9.85 -1.82
C TYR A 61 1.13 11.18 -1.18
N ASN A 62 0.89 12.27 -1.90
CA ASN A 62 1.10 13.65 -1.45
C ASN A 62 -0.16 14.28 -0.85
N GLY A 63 -1.20 13.49 -0.57
CA GLY A 63 -2.42 14.00 0.02
C GLY A 63 -2.18 14.46 1.47
N SER A 64 -2.79 15.57 1.87
CA SER A 64 -2.91 15.89 3.28
C SER A 64 -3.62 14.71 3.97
N LEU A 65 -2.98 14.06 4.94
CA LEU A 65 -3.66 13.19 5.90
C LEU A 65 -4.72 14.06 6.59
N LYS A 66 -5.94 14.13 6.03
CA LYS A 66 -6.98 15.02 6.53
C LYS A 66 -7.35 14.56 7.93
N ARG A 67 -7.06 15.41 8.91
CA ARG A 67 -7.44 15.28 10.32
C ARG A 67 -8.95 15.12 10.53
N SER A 68 -9.76 15.60 9.58
CA SER A 68 -11.21 15.65 9.72
C SER A 68 -11.88 14.39 9.19
N VAL A 69 -12.25 13.54 10.15
CA VAL A 69 -13.05 12.34 9.98
C VAL A 69 -14.49 12.73 9.65
N THR A 70 -14.85 12.87 8.38
CA THR A 70 -16.27 12.86 7.99
C THR A 70 -16.75 11.41 7.88
N SER A 71 -18.02 11.15 8.21
CA SER A 71 -18.62 9.81 8.33
C SER A 71 -18.44 8.92 7.10
N SER A 72 -18.19 9.51 5.91
CA SER A 72 -17.95 8.84 4.62
C SER A 72 -16.48 8.51 4.32
N VAL A 73 -15.53 8.84 5.21
CA VAL A 73 -14.10 8.53 5.03
C VAL A 73 -13.81 7.06 5.38
N LYS A 74 -13.06 6.36 4.51
CA LYS A 74 -12.76 4.93 4.66
C LYS A 74 -12.08 4.61 6.02
N PRO A 75 -12.45 3.52 6.72
CA PRO A 75 -12.01 3.24 8.10
C PRO A 75 -10.49 3.26 8.33
N TRP A 76 -9.68 2.84 7.35
CA TRP A 76 -8.21 2.83 7.47
C TRP A 76 -7.58 4.23 7.62
N LEU A 77 -8.23 5.28 7.09
CA LEU A 77 -7.83 6.69 7.31
C LEU A 77 -8.12 7.14 8.74
N LYS A 78 -9.19 6.61 9.37
CA LYS A 78 -9.57 6.94 10.74
C LYS A 78 -8.59 6.37 11.76
N VAL A 79 -8.05 5.18 11.50
CA VAL A 79 -7.03 4.54 12.37
C VAL A 79 -5.72 5.36 12.35
N LYS A 80 -5.31 5.87 11.18
CA LYS A 80 -4.07 6.69 11.05
C LYS A 80 -4.16 8.07 11.71
N ALA A 81 -5.36 8.65 11.86
CA ALA A 81 -5.56 9.93 12.54
C ALA A 81 -5.40 9.84 14.08
N LYS A 82 -5.51 8.63 14.65
CA LYS A 82 -5.32 8.41 16.10
C LYS A 82 -3.85 8.25 16.48
N GLU A 83 -2.97 7.91 15.53
CA GLU A 83 -1.52 7.74 15.72
C GLU A 83 -0.70 9.02 15.49
N THR A 84 -1.35 10.18 15.31
CA THR A 84 -0.69 11.47 14.95
C THR A 84 -0.03 12.20 16.12
N GLY A 85 0.54 11.47 17.08
CA GLY A 85 1.51 12.01 18.04
C GLY A 85 2.95 11.92 17.50
N ALA A 86 3.21 11.00 16.58
CA ALA A 86 4.49 10.85 15.87
C ALA A 86 4.27 11.15 14.39
N LYS A 87 5.13 11.99 13.79
CA LYS A 87 5.18 12.12 12.32
C LYS A 87 5.34 10.70 11.75
N PRO A 88 4.44 10.20 10.89
CA PRO A 88 4.63 8.90 10.30
C PRO A 88 5.94 8.95 9.51
N LYS A 89 6.92 8.11 9.89
CA LYS A 89 8.17 7.98 9.16
C LYS A 89 7.85 7.30 7.81
N GLY A 90 8.29 7.91 6.72
CA GLY A 90 8.35 7.26 5.41
C GLY A 90 7.37 7.78 4.35
N VAL A 91 7.61 7.31 3.12
CA VAL A 91 6.85 7.66 1.91
C VAL A 91 5.65 6.72 1.80
N TYR A 92 4.45 7.29 1.69
CA TYR A 92 3.24 6.51 1.39
C TYR A 92 3.07 6.35 -0.11
N TYR A 93 2.68 5.16 -0.55
CA TYR A 93 2.40 4.84 -1.94
C TYR A 93 0.91 4.60 -2.14
N ASP A 94 0.35 5.16 -3.22
CA ASP A 94 -1.01 4.93 -3.70
C ASP A 94 -1.00 4.38 -5.13
N LEU A 95 -2.10 3.75 -5.55
CA LEU A 95 -2.26 3.25 -6.90
C LEU A 95 -2.59 4.38 -7.88
N THR A 96 -1.91 4.38 -9.02
CA THR A 96 -2.32 5.22 -10.16
C THR A 96 -3.59 4.66 -10.81
N LYS A 97 -4.19 5.39 -11.76
CA LYS A 97 -5.31 4.87 -12.56
C LYS A 97 -4.95 3.56 -13.28
N LYS A 98 -3.71 3.45 -13.79
CA LYS A 98 -3.19 2.24 -14.44
C LYS A 98 -2.97 1.12 -13.41
N GLY A 99 -2.31 1.44 -12.31
CA GLY A 99 -2.09 0.51 -11.20
C GLY A 99 -3.39 -0.07 -10.65
N ARG A 100 -4.43 0.74 -10.50
CA ARG A 100 -5.74 0.29 -10.01
C ARG A 100 -6.42 -0.73 -10.94
N LYS A 101 -6.31 -0.56 -12.28
CA LYS A 101 -6.84 -1.54 -13.24
C LYS A 101 -6.13 -2.90 -13.09
N ILE A 102 -4.80 -2.88 -13.05
CA ILE A 102 -3.98 -4.08 -12.92
C ILE A 102 -4.21 -4.74 -11.55
N ALA A 103 -4.18 -3.97 -10.46
CA ALA A 103 -4.42 -4.47 -9.12
C ALA A 103 -5.82 -5.06 -8.96
N SER A 104 -6.85 -4.50 -9.62
CA SER A 104 -8.19 -5.07 -9.62
C SER A 104 -8.25 -6.40 -10.36
N GLN A 105 -7.49 -6.59 -11.44
CA GLN A 105 -7.41 -7.86 -12.15
C GLN A 105 -6.69 -8.90 -11.28
N LEU A 106 -5.51 -8.55 -10.77
CA LEU A 106 -4.74 -9.40 -9.86
C LEU A 106 -5.53 -9.79 -8.61
N TYR A 107 -6.34 -8.88 -8.06
CA TYR A 107 -7.16 -9.17 -6.89
C TYR A 107 -8.28 -10.17 -7.19
N LYS A 108 -8.83 -10.17 -8.41
CA LYS A 108 -9.80 -11.18 -8.85
C LYS A 108 -9.13 -12.54 -9.00
N GLU A 109 -7.97 -12.58 -9.66
CA GLU A 109 -7.15 -13.79 -9.82
C GLU A 109 -6.69 -14.36 -8.47
N PHE A 110 -6.41 -13.51 -7.49
CA PHE A 110 -6.01 -13.93 -6.14
C PHE A 110 -7.18 -14.47 -5.30
N ARG A 111 -8.43 -14.12 -5.63
CA ARG A 111 -9.63 -14.50 -4.86
C ARG A 111 -10.43 -15.62 -5.51
N GLY A 112 -10.31 -15.80 -6.82
CA GLY A 112 -10.90 -16.91 -7.58
C GLY A 112 -10.08 -18.17 -7.41
#